data_AF-A0A971KFN6-F1
#
_entry.id   AF-A0A971KFN6-F1
#
_cell.length_a   1.000
_cell.length_b   1.000
_cell.length_c   1.000
_cell.angle_alpha   90.00
_cell.angle_beta   90.00
_cell.angle_gamma   90.00
#
_symmetry.space_group_name_H-M   'P 1'
#
loop_
_entity.id
_entity.type
_entity.pdbx_description
1 polymer ?
#
loop_
_entity_poly.entity_id
_entity_poly.type
_entity_poly.pdbx_seq_one_letter_code
_entity_poly.pdbx_strand_id
1 'polypeptide(L)'
;MSSLGIILLLIIFIFVIDYPNIFIPIILIIGGVLFIKIKHTQDQLIKKEKEAIEAKDRAWEKYKEIKSQVDFPIETYIVYYKEGDVNILKGNLQMWVQDGTLCFFPFVTSIDEIIDMEEKVSLVQILIDDIEHYFLKSDNSTVLNYRKKGKSYSMFFAKNDFFKFKKLLPEKIYCNRDKEITV
;
A
#
# COMPACT_ATOMS: atom_id res chain seq x y z
N MET A 1 20.93 -36.69 -9.11
CA MET A 1 20.88 -36.82 -10.59
C MET A 1 20.68 -38.30 -10.90
N SER A 2 19.63 -38.66 -11.64
CA SER A 2 19.39 -40.05 -12.05
C SER A 2 20.56 -40.56 -12.91
N SER A 3 20.89 -41.85 -12.83
CA SER A 3 22.01 -42.46 -13.58
C SER A 3 21.96 -42.15 -15.09
N LEU A 4 20.75 -42.01 -15.62
CA LEU A 4 20.46 -41.66 -17.00
C LEU A 4 20.96 -40.26 -17.40
N GLY A 5 20.90 -39.28 -16.48
CA GLY A 5 21.42 -37.94 -16.72
C GLY A 5 22.94 -37.90 -16.76
N ILE A 6 23.61 -38.75 -15.97
CA ILE A 6 25.07 -38.88 -15.97
C ILE A 6 25.55 -39.53 -17.27
N ILE A 7 24.86 -40.59 -17.72
CA ILE A 7 25.15 -41.27 -18.99
C ILE A 7 25.01 -40.31 -20.18
N LEU A 8 23.93 -39.51 -20.22
CA LEU A 8 23.71 -38.53 -21.28
C LEU A 8 24.83 -37.48 -21.33
N LEU A 9 25.30 -37.01 -20.17
CA LEU A 9 26.35 -36.00 -20.07
C LEU A 9 27.71 -36.55 -20.54
N LEU A 10 28.02 -37.81 -20.23
CA LEU A 10 29.21 -38.51 -20.74
C LEU A 10 29.18 -38.67 -22.26
N ILE A 11 28.01 -39.01 -22.84
CA ILE A 11 27.85 -39.10 -24.31
C ILE A 11 28.14 -37.75 -24.96
N ILE A 12 27.55 -36.66 -24.45
CA ILE A 12 27.80 -35.30 -24.95
C ILE A 12 29.30 -34.95 -24.85
N PHE A 13 29.97 -35.36 -23.77
CA PHE A 13 31.39 -35.09 -23.57
C PHE A 13 32.27 -35.81 -24.60
N ILE A 14 31.96 -37.07 -24.94
CA ILE A 14 32.67 -37.81 -26.00
C ILE A 14 32.53 -37.10 -27.35
N PHE A 15 31.32 -36.65 -27.70
CA PHE A 15 31.09 -35.91 -28.95
C PHE A 15 31.87 -34.59 -29.04
N VAL A 16 32.10 -33.91 -27.91
CA VAL A 16 32.92 -32.69 -27.86
C VAL A 16 34.40 -32.99 -28.12
N ILE A 17 34.91 -34.12 -27.62
CA ILE A 17 36.30 -34.56 -27.83
C ILE A 17 36.53 -35.00 -29.28
N ASP A 18 35.61 -35.80 -29.83
CA ASP A 18 35.78 -36.39 -31.16
C ASP A 18 35.50 -35.38 -32.29
N TYR A 19 34.61 -34.40 -32.05
CA TYR A 19 34.18 -33.42 -33.06
C TYR A 19 34.27 -31.97 -32.54
N PRO A 20 35.46 -31.51 -32.11
CA PRO A 20 35.62 -30.21 -31.47
C PRO A 20 35.22 -29.05 -32.40
N ASN A 21 35.51 -29.17 -33.70
CA ASN A 21 35.20 -28.14 -34.70
C ASN A 21 33.69 -27.93 -34.92
N ILE A 22 32.84 -28.90 -34.53
CA ILE A 22 31.38 -28.81 -34.68
C ILE A 22 30.74 -28.42 -33.34
N PHE A 23 31.10 -29.08 -32.24
CA PHE A 23 30.44 -28.87 -30.96
C PHE A 23 30.92 -27.63 -30.19
N ILE A 24 32.19 -27.22 -30.31
CA ILE A 24 32.67 -26.01 -29.63
C ILE A 24 31.91 -24.76 -30.12
N PRO A 25 31.74 -24.51 -31.44
CA PRO A 25 30.93 -23.39 -31.91
C PRO A 25 29.47 -23.44 -31.43
N ILE A 26 28.84 -24.62 -31.41
CA ILE A 26 27.46 -24.79 -30.94
C ILE A 26 27.34 -24.41 -29.46
N ILE A 27 28.27 -24.88 -28.62
CA ILE A 27 28.30 -24.54 -27.18
C ILE A 27 28.49 -23.03 -26.99
N LEU A 28 29.38 -22.40 -27.78
CA LEU A 28 29.59 -20.95 -27.72
C LEU A 28 28.35 -20.16 -28.13
N ILE A 29 27.63 -20.59 -29.17
CA ILE A 29 26.38 -19.95 -29.61
C ILE A 29 25.30 -20.08 -28.53
N ILE A 30 25.07 -21.29 -28.02
CA ILE A 30 24.06 -21.53 -26.96
C ILE A 30 24.43 -20.74 -25.69
N GLY A 31 25.70 -20.77 -25.29
CA GLY A 31 26.21 -20.00 -24.16
C GLY A 31 26.03 -18.50 -24.33
N GLY A 32 26.32 -17.96 -25.53
CA GLY A 32 26.11 -16.56 -25.86
C GLY A 32 24.64 -16.14 -25.78
N VAL A 33 23.73 -16.94 -26.35
CA VAL A 33 22.29 -16.67 -26.28
C VAL A 33 21.77 -16.71 -24.83
N LEU A 34 22.20 -17.70 -24.05
CA LEU A 34 21.83 -17.80 -22.63
C LEU A 34 22.37 -16.63 -21.81
N PHE A 35 23.62 -16.23 -22.04
CA PHE A 35 24.24 -15.09 -21.36
C PHE A 35 23.48 -13.78 -21.63
N ILE A 36 23.12 -13.51 -22.88
CA ILE A 36 22.33 -12.32 -23.26
C ILE A 36 20.97 -12.32 -22.56
N LYS A 37 20.26 -13.46 -22.53
CA LYS A 37 18.95 -13.56 -21.86
C LYS A 37 19.05 -13.33 -20.35
N ILE A 38 20.04 -13.93 -19.69
CA ILE A 38 20.27 -13.76 -18.26
C ILE A 38 20.58 -12.30 -17.94
N LYS A 39 21.50 -11.69 -18.69
CA LYS A 39 21.89 -10.29 -18.52
C LYS A 39 20.70 -9.35 -18.69
N HIS A 40 19.92 -9.51 -19.77
CA HIS A 40 18.73 -8.69 -20.00
C HIS A 40 17.71 -8.80 -18.86
N THR A 41 17.52 -10.00 -18.30
CA THR A 41 16.60 -10.21 -17.17
C THR A 41 17.11 -9.51 -15.90
N GLN A 42 18.41 -9.63 -15.60
CA GLN A 42 19.01 -8.92 -14.47
C GLN A 42 18.93 -7.41 -14.63
N ASP A 43 19.24 -6.88 -15.82
CA ASP A 43 19.17 -5.44 -16.10
C ASP A 43 17.74 -4.91 -15.91
N GLN A 44 16.72 -5.68 -16.31
CA GLN A 44 15.32 -5.33 -16.05
C GLN A 44 14.96 -5.34 -14.56
N LEU A 45 15.47 -6.29 -13.79
CA LEU A 45 15.25 -6.33 -12.34
C LEU A 45 15.91 -5.15 -11.64
N ILE A 46 17.16 -4.84 -11.97
CA ILE A 46 17.90 -3.69 -11.43
C ILE A 46 17.18 -2.40 -11.79
N LYS A 47 16.70 -2.26 -13.02
CA LYS A 47 15.94 -1.08 -13.45
C LYS A 47 14.65 -0.91 -12.64
N LYS A 48 13.87 -1.97 -12.45
CA LYS A 48 12.64 -1.94 -11.65
C LYS A 48 12.91 -1.61 -10.19
N GLU A 49 13.97 -2.17 -9.62
CA GLU A 49 14.39 -1.87 -8.25
C GLU A 49 14.76 -0.40 -8.10
N LYS A 50 15.54 0.15 -9.04
CA LYS A 50 15.91 1.56 -9.05
C LYS A 50 14.69 2.47 -9.17
N GLU A 51 13.76 2.17 -10.09
CA GLU A 51 12.51 2.92 -10.26
C GLU A 51 11.66 2.90 -8.98
N ALA A 52 11.62 1.77 -8.27
CA ALA A 52 10.91 1.65 -7.00
C ALA A 52 11.58 2.48 -5.88
N ILE A 53 12.91 2.49 -5.80
CA ILE A 53 13.65 3.32 -4.84
C ILE A 53 13.40 4.81 -5.11
N GLU A 54 13.52 5.24 -6.37
CA GLU A 54 13.27 6.64 -6.74
C GLU A 54 11.81 7.06 -6.44
N ALA A 55 10.84 6.17 -6.66
CA ALA A 55 9.45 6.43 -6.31
C ALA A 55 9.22 6.54 -4.79
N LYS A 56 9.90 5.70 -4.00
CA LYS A 56 9.88 5.78 -2.52
C LYS A 56 10.45 7.10 -2.03
N ASP A 57 11.59 7.52 -2.59
CA ASP A 57 12.24 8.79 -2.22
C ASP A 57 11.33 9.98 -2.55
N ARG A 58 10.71 10.01 -3.74
CA ARG A 58 9.74 11.06 -4.10
C ARG A 58 8.53 11.11 -3.15
N ALA A 59 7.96 9.95 -2.82
CA ALA A 59 6.85 9.88 -1.88
C ALA A 59 7.25 10.33 -0.47
N TRP A 60 8.48 10.03 -0.04
CA TRP A 60 9.00 10.45 1.25
C TRP A 60 9.24 11.96 1.34
N GLU A 61 9.78 12.56 0.29
CA GLU A 61 9.96 14.02 0.24
C GLU A 61 8.60 14.74 0.25
N LYS A 62 7.62 14.26 -0.53
CA LYS A 62 6.23 14.77 -0.48
C LYS A 62 5.61 14.63 0.91
N TYR A 63 5.84 13.51 1.59
CA TYR A 63 5.38 13.32 2.96
C TYR A 63 5.98 14.34 3.93
N LYS A 64 7.30 14.56 3.88
CA LYS A 64 7.99 15.56 4.70
C LYS A 64 7.46 16.96 4.42
N GLU A 65 7.27 17.30 3.16
CA GLU A 65 6.74 18.59 2.73
C GLU A 65 5.37 18.84 3.35
N ILE A 66 4.40 17.94 3.14
CA ILE A 66 3.05 18.09 3.71
C ILE A 66 3.11 18.11 5.24
N LYS A 67 3.86 17.21 5.84
CA LYS A 67 4.01 17.14 7.31
C LYS A 67 4.57 18.44 7.89
N SER A 68 5.48 19.11 7.20
CA SER A 68 6.04 20.39 7.65
C SER A 68 5.02 21.54 7.65
N GLN A 69 3.94 21.41 6.88
CA GLN A 69 2.86 22.40 6.76
C GLN A 69 1.69 22.11 7.71
N VAL A 70 1.68 20.94 8.35
CA VAL A 70 0.61 20.52 9.26
C VAL A 70 1.04 20.77 10.70
N ASP A 71 0.25 21.58 11.41
CA ASP A 71 0.35 21.71 12.86
C ASP A 71 -0.54 20.66 13.53
N PHE A 72 0.09 19.70 14.20
CA PHE A 72 -0.64 18.61 14.86
C PHE A 72 -1.04 19.05 16.26
N PRO A 73 -2.35 19.15 16.57
CA PRO A 73 -2.77 19.52 17.90
C PRO A 73 -2.40 18.42 18.91
N ILE A 74 -2.30 18.81 20.19
CA ILE A 74 -2.01 17.88 21.29
C ILE A 74 -2.99 16.70 21.29
N GLU A 75 -4.26 16.96 20.95
CA GLU A 75 -5.31 15.95 20.89
C GLU A 75 -5.37 15.24 19.52
N THR A 76 -4.25 14.64 19.13
CA THR A 76 -4.14 13.78 17.95
C THR A 76 -4.23 12.31 18.34
N TYR A 77 -5.09 11.56 17.65
CA TYR A 77 -5.27 10.12 17.84
C TYR A 77 -4.68 9.34 16.66
N ILE A 78 -4.10 8.16 16.93
CA ILE A 78 -3.73 7.23 15.86
C ILE A 78 -4.90 6.28 15.60
N VAL A 79 -5.36 6.17 14.36
CA VAL A 79 -6.41 5.21 13.91
C VAL A 79 -5.87 4.30 12.81
N TYR A 80 -6.42 3.11 12.66
CA TYR A 80 -5.98 2.16 11.63
C TYR A 80 -7.01 2.09 10.49
N TYR A 81 -6.70 2.75 9.38
CA TYR A 81 -7.49 2.76 8.16
C TYR A 81 -7.28 1.48 7.35
N LYS A 82 -8.37 0.77 7.07
CA LYS A 82 -8.35 -0.50 6.33
C LYS A 82 -8.59 -0.28 4.84
N GLU A 83 -9.65 0.44 4.52
CA GLU A 83 -10.14 0.67 3.15
C GLU A 83 -11.31 1.66 3.13
N GLY A 84 -11.79 1.99 1.93
CA GLY A 84 -12.93 2.87 1.71
C GLY A 84 -12.76 3.66 0.41
N ASP A 85 -13.55 4.71 0.26
CA ASP A 85 -13.63 5.50 -0.97
C ASP A 85 -12.56 6.59 -1.08
N VAL A 86 -11.72 6.74 -0.04
CA VAL A 86 -10.71 7.79 0.04
C VAL A 86 -9.36 7.25 -0.42
N ASN A 87 -8.74 7.94 -1.38
CA ASN A 87 -7.41 7.60 -1.87
C ASN A 87 -6.31 8.11 -0.92
N ILE A 88 -6.30 7.60 0.31
CA ILE A 88 -5.26 7.81 1.32
C ILE A 88 -4.55 6.49 1.61
N LEU A 89 -3.33 6.57 2.13
CA LEU A 89 -2.58 5.41 2.56
C LEU A 89 -3.37 4.54 3.57
N LYS A 90 -3.40 3.22 3.34
CA LYS A 90 -3.89 2.22 4.29
C LYS A 90 -2.91 2.02 5.45
N GLY A 91 -3.42 1.82 6.65
CA GLY A 91 -2.62 1.61 7.86
C GLY A 91 -2.86 2.70 8.90
N ASN A 92 -1.83 3.03 9.66
CA ASN A 92 -1.94 4.02 10.73
C ASN A 92 -2.09 5.43 10.15
N LEU A 93 -3.12 6.14 10.59
CA LEU A 93 -3.36 7.55 10.31
C LEU A 93 -3.38 8.33 11.63
N GLN A 94 -2.79 9.53 11.62
CA GLN A 94 -3.10 10.57 12.60
C GLN A 94 -4.49 11.14 12.28
N MET A 95 -5.32 11.30 13.31
CA MET A 95 -6.67 11.81 13.24
C MET A 95 -6.84 12.90 14.31
N TRP A 96 -7.36 14.05 13.92
CA TRP A 96 -7.63 15.17 14.82
C TRP A 96 -8.77 16.04 14.29
N VAL A 97 -9.28 16.93 15.13
CA VAL A 97 -10.25 17.95 14.75
C VAL A 97 -9.57 19.31 14.80
N GLN A 98 -9.77 20.13 13.77
CA GLN A 98 -9.30 21.50 13.70
C GLN A 98 -10.31 22.33 12.89
N ASP A 99 -10.71 23.48 13.43
CA ASP A 99 -11.59 24.45 12.74
C ASP A 99 -12.85 23.82 12.11
N GLY A 100 -13.54 22.94 12.87
CA GLY A 100 -14.76 22.27 12.41
C GLY A 100 -14.53 21.17 11.35
N THR A 101 -13.28 20.79 11.13
CA THR A 101 -12.86 19.78 10.15
C THR A 101 -12.23 18.59 10.86
N LEU A 102 -12.67 17.38 10.51
CA LEU A 102 -12.00 16.14 10.86
C LEU A 102 -10.88 15.88 9.85
N CYS A 103 -9.65 15.85 10.34
CA CYS A 103 -8.44 15.71 9.55
C CYS A 103 -7.84 14.30 9.70
N PHE A 104 -7.31 13.77 8.61
CA PHE A 104 -6.53 12.53 8.60
C PHE A 104 -5.23 12.70 7.82
N PHE A 105 -4.13 12.22 8.39
CA PHE A 105 -2.84 12.20 7.71
C PHE A 105 -2.10 10.89 7.98
N PRO A 106 -1.40 10.30 7.00
CA PRO A 106 -0.62 9.08 7.21
C PRO A 106 0.36 9.20 8.39
N PHE A 107 0.37 8.21 9.28
CA PHE A 107 1.39 8.08 10.31
C PHE A 107 2.47 7.12 9.83
N VAL A 108 3.46 7.65 9.13
CA VAL A 108 4.59 6.87 8.58
C VAL A 108 5.80 7.03 9.48
N THR A 109 6.35 5.91 9.95
CA THR A 109 7.53 5.88 10.83
C THR A 109 8.82 5.57 10.08
N SER A 110 8.74 4.93 8.91
CA SER A 110 9.89 4.61 8.07
C SER A 110 9.54 4.58 6.58
N ILE A 111 10.57 4.75 5.73
CA ILE A 111 10.44 4.73 4.26
C ILE A 111 10.00 3.33 3.77
N ASP A 112 10.32 2.27 4.52
CA ASP A 112 9.98 0.90 4.12
C ASP A 112 8.48 0.59 4.20
N GLU A 113 7.74 1.37 4.99
CA GLU A 113 6.27 1.32 5.04
C GLU A 113 5.65 1.90 3.75
N ILE A 114 6.44 2.65 2.94
CA ILE A 114 6.09 3.33 1.68
C ILE A 114 6.08 2.39 0.49
N ILE A 115 5.16 1.43 0.52
CA ILE A 115 4.89 0.55 -0.62
C ILE A 115 3.70 1.16 -1.39
N ASP A 116 4.01 1.79 -2.52
CA ASP A 116 3.05 2.31 -3.53
C ASP A 116 2.26 3.60 -3.16
N MET A 117 2.98 4.72 -2.95
CA MET A 117 2.44 5.89 -2.25
C MET A 117 2.51 7.27 -2.93
N GLU A 118 3.11 7.45 -4.11
CA GLU A 118 3.30 8.82 -4.65
C GLU A 118 1.97 9.61 -4.72
N GLU A 119 0.87 8.94 -5.06
CA GLU A 119 -0.47 9.54 -5.15
C GLU A 119 -1.29 9.49 -3.85
N LYS A 120 -0.88 8.72 -2.83
CA LYS A 120 -1.68 8.42 -1.63
C LYS A 120 -1.24 9.16 -0.37
N VAL A 121 -0.10 9.85 -0.44
CA VAL A 121 0.33 10.78 0.62
C VAL A 121 -0.41 12.10 0.47
N SER A 122 -1.50 12.24 1.20
CA SER A 122 -2.33 13.45 1.21
C SER A 122 -2.98 13.67 2.56
N LEU A 123 -3.15 14.94 2.94
CA LEU A 123 -4.01 15.34 4.04
C LEU A 123 -5.48 15.23 3.60
N VAL A 124 -6.27 14.42 4.30
CA VAL A 124 -7.70 14.29 4.07
C VAL A 124 -8.44 15.16 5.07
N GLN A 125 -9.34 15.98 4.57
CA GLN A 125 -10.15 16.91 5.35
C GLN A 125 -11.63 16.70 5.04
N ILE A 126 -12.41 16.51 6.09
CA ILE A 126 -13.86 16.28 6.05
C ILE A 126 -14.50 17.29 7.01
N LEU A 127 -15.39 18.15 6.50
CA LEU A 127 -16.17 19.03 7.37
C LEU A 127 -17.03 18.18 8.30
N ILE A 128 -17.10 18.52 9.59
CA ILE A 128 -17.90 17.76 10.55
C ILE A 128 -19.38 17.79 10.17
N ASP A 129 -19.85 18.88 9.57
CA ASP A 129 -21.22 19.02 9.07
C ASP A 129 -21.54 18.05 7.92
N ASP A 130 -20.53 17.71 7.11
CA ASP A 130 -20.64 16.75 6.01
C ASP A 130 -20.66 15.28 6.51
N ILE A 131 -20.26 15.04 7.77
CA ILE A 131 -20.33 13.71 8.39
C ILE A 131 -21.78 13.39 8.71
N GLU A 132 -22.29 12.32 8.08
CA GLU A 132 -23.64 11.83 8.34
C GLU A 132 -23.69 11.10 9.69
N HIS A 133 -22.84 10.09 9.84
CA HIS A 133 -22.74 9.30 11.05
C HIS A 133 -21.53 8.37 11.01
N TYR A 134 -21.19 7.79 12.17
CA TYR A 134 -20.30 6.62 12.24
C TYR A 134 -20.86 5.56 13.19
N PHE A 135 -20.44 4.31 12.98
CA PHE A 135 -20.94 3.17 13.74
C PHE A 135 -19.94 2.01 13.76
N LEU A 136 -20.17 1.08 14.68
CA LEU A 136 -19.50 -0.22 14.69
C LEU A 136 -20.32 -1.21 13.87
N LYS A 137 -19.73 -1.75 12.80
CA LYS A 137 -20.35 -2.76 11.94
C LYS A 137 -20.19 -4.16 12.55
N SER A 138 -21.01 -5.11 12.09
CA SER A 138 -21.03 -6.51 12.56
C SER A 138 -19.69 -7.24 12.43
N ASP A 139 -18.86 -6.88 11.46
CA ASP A 139 -17.50 -7.38 11.26
C ASP A 139 -16.46 -6.75 12.21
N ASN A 140 -16.92 -6.02 13.23
CA ASN A 140 -16.09 -5.24 14.15
C ASN A 140 -15.24 -4.17 13.46
N SER A 141 -15.61 -3.67 12.28
CA SER A 141 -15.01 -2.46 11.71
C SER A 141 -15.75 -1.21 12.20
N THR A 142 -15.00 -0.12 12.39
CA THR A 142 -15.59 1.21 12.60
C THR A 142 -15.81 1.84 11.23
N VAL A 143 -17.01 2.29 10.93
CA VAL A 143 -17.37 2.88 9.63
C VAL A 143 -17.72 4.35 9.83
N LEU A 144 -17.08 5.23 9.07
CA LEU A 144 -17.40 6.65 8.98
C LEU A 144 -18.06 6.93 7.64
N ASN A 145 -19.29 7.47 7.66
CA ASN A 145 -20.03 7.87 6.48
C ASN A 145 -20.17 9.40 6.41
N TYR A 146 -19.93 9.97 5.24
CA TYR A 146 -20.03 11.41 5.02
C TYR A 146 -20.44 11.70 3.57
N ARG A 147 -20.95 12.91 3.32
CA ARG A 147 -21.23 13.41 1.97
C ARG A 147 -20.27 14.50 1.58
N LYS A 148 -19.75 14.44 0.36
CA LYS A 148 -18.96 15.51 -0.23
C LYS A 148 -19.45 15.78 -1.63
N LYS A 149 -19.84 17.03 -1.91
CA LYS A 149 -20.36 17.46 -3.23
C LYS A 149 -21.51 16.57 -3.76
N GLY A 150 -22.43 16.19 -2.87
CA GLY A 150 -23.60 15.36 -3.20
C GLY A 150 -23.33 13.87 -3.40
N LYS A 151 -22.08 13.40 -3.23
CA LYS A 151 -21.72 11.98 -3.25
C LYS A 151 -21.49 11.47 -1.83
N SER A 152 -21.91 10.26 -1.55
CA SER A 152 -21.64 9.56 -0.29
C SER A 152 -20.30 8.85 -0.35
N TYR A 153 -19.58 8.87 0.76
CA TYR A 153 -18.28 8.23 0.94
C TYR A 153 -18.25 7.48 2.27
N SER A 154 -17.52 6.38 2.28
CA SER A 154 -17.31 5.56 3.47
C SER A 154 -15.81 5.33 3.71
N MET A 155 -15.41 5.38 4.98
CA MET A 155 -14.08 4.99 5.44
C MET A 155 -14.20 3.90 6.52
N PHE A 156 -13.38 2.86 6.41
CA PHE A 156 -13.40 1.70 7.29
C PHE A 156 -12.12 1.65 8.13
N PHE A 157 -12.28 1.50 9.44
CA PHE A 157 -11.21 1.50 10.41
C PHE A 157 -11.25 0.26 11.32
N ALA A 158 -10.26 0.11 12.20
CA ALA A 158 -10.24 -0.96 13.19
C ALA A 158 -11.33 -0.77 14.26
N LYS A 159 -11.71 -1.86 14.93
CA LYS A 159 -12.71 -1.89 16.00
C LYS A 159 -12.44 -0.86 17.08
N ASN A 160 -11.19 -0.80 17.52
CA ASN A 160 -10.77 0.01 18.65
C ASN A 160 -10.82 1.51 18.34
N ASP A 161 -10.93 1.88 17.06
CA ASP A 161 -10.99 3.28 16.65
C ASP A 161 -12.37 3.90 16.94
N PHE A 162 -13.42 3.09 17.08
CA PHE A 162 -14.76 3.56 17.46
C PHE A 162 -14.75 4.46 18.70
N PHE A 163 -13.96 4.11 19.71
CA PHE A 163 -13.87 4.91 20.95
C PHE A 163 -13.19 6.27 20.74
N LYS A 164 -12.28 6.37 19.77
CA LYS A 164 -11.61 7.63 19.40
C LYS A 164 -12.60 8.54 18.68
N PHE A 165 -13.38 7.99 17.74
CA PHE A 165 -14.50 8.71 17.12
C PHE A 165 -15.53 9.16 18.16
N LYS A 166 -15.94 8.28 19.09
CA LYS A 166 -16.82 8.62 20.22
C LYS A 166 -16.33 9.77 21.07
N LYS A 167 -15.02 9.94 21.19
CA LYS A 167 -14.43 11.04 21.95
C LYS A 167 -14.43 12.35 21.17
N LEU A 168 -14.12 12.28 19.86
CA LEU A 168 -14.00 13.46 19.00
C LEU A 168 -15.34 13.99 18.48
N LEU A 169 -16.29 13.11 18.17
CA LEU A 169 -17.55 13.42 17.45
C LEU A 169 -18.77 12.73 18.11
N PRO A 170 -18.98 12.87 19.44
CA PRO A 170 -20.01 12.13 20.16
C PRO A 170 -21.43 12.28 19.58
N GLU A 171 -21.72 13.41 18.94
CA GLU A 171 -23.00 13.74 18.31
C GLU A 171 -23.25 13.02 16.98
N LYS A 172 -22.21 12.49 16.33
CA LYS A 172 -22.33 11.79 15.03
C LYS A 172 -22.44 10.27 15.17
N ILE A 173 -22.57 9.74 16.39
CA ILE A 173 -22.77 8.30 16.61
C ILE A 173 -24.13 7.90 16.03
N TYR A 174 -24.15 6.92 15.14
CA TYR A 174 -25.41 6.28 14.77
C TYR A 174 -25.92 5.44 15.95
N CYS A 175 -26.87 5.99 16.69
CA CYS A 175 -27.65 5.24 17.66
C CYS A 175 -28.93 4.78 16.96
N ASN A 176 -29.18 3.47 16.93
CA ASN A 176 -30.42 2.88 16.40
C ASN A 176 -31.63 3.13 17.34
N ARG A 177 -31.80 4.37 17.83
CA ARG A 177 -32.87 4.75 18.76
C ARG A 177 -34.19 5.13 18.08
N ASP A 178 -34.20 5.28 16.75
CA ASP A 178 -35.40 5.74 16.01
C ASP A 178 -36.14 4.63 15.25
N LYS A 179 -36.07 3.38 15.73
CA LYS A 179 -36.93 2.27 15.24
C LYS A 179 -37.91 1.72 16.28
N GLU A 180 -38.07 2.39 17.42
CA GLU A 180 -39.23 2.22 18.29
C GLU A 180 -40.10 3.46 18.16
N ILE A 181 -41.11 3.40 17.27
CA ILE A 181 -42.46 3.99 17.34
C ILE A 181 -43.08 3.80 15.94
N THR A 182 -43.64 2.61 15.71
CA THR A 182 -44.93 2.41 15.04
C THR A 182 -45.28 0.92 15.16
N VAL A 183 -45.99 0.59 16.24
CA VAL A 183 -46.96 -0.52 16.28
C VAL A 183 -48.25 0.07 16.82
#